data_AF-A0A937LNM2-F1
#
_entry.id   AF-A0A937LNM2-F1
#
_cell.length_a   1.000
_cell.length_b   1.000
_cell.length_c   1.000
_cell.angle_alpha   90.00
_cell.angle_beta   90.00
_cell.angle_gamma   90.00
#
_symmetry.space_group_name_H-M   'P 1'
#
loop_
_entity.id
_entity.type
_entity.pdbx_description
1 polymer ?
#
loop_
_entity_poly.entity_id
_entity_poly.type
_entity_poly.pdbx_seq_one_letter_code
_entity_poly.pdbx_strand_id
1 'polypeptide(L)' 'MSDKKTDPVQPVSGKLVPRYAGPSTFARLPELRDVEHCDVAIIGVPFDAGTSYRP' A
#
# COMPACT_ATOMS: atom_id res chain seq x y z
N MET A 1 -23.21 13.17 7.58
CA MET A 1 -21.81 12.84 7.95
C MET A 1 -20.94 13.81 7.19
N SER A 2 -20.29 14.77 7.85
CA SER A 2 -19.43 15.74 7.16
C SER A 2 -18.13 15.02 6.79
N ASP A 3 -17.90 14.86 5.50
CA ASP A 3 -16.72 14.20 4.95
C ASP A 3 -15.51 15.11 5.22
N LYS A 4 -14.79 14.84 6.30
CA LYS A 4 -13.64 15.64 6.70
C LYS A 4 -12.50 15.23 5.77
N LYS A 5 -12.29 16.00 4.70
CA LYS A 5 -11.25 15.74 3.70
C LYS A 5 -9.87 15.87 4.35
N THR A 6 -9.32 14.76 4.83
CA THR A 6 -7.94 14.67 5.33
C THR A 6 -6.99 14.49 4.16
N ASP A 7 -5.85 15.17 4.19
CA ASP A 7 -4.81 14.93 3.19
C ASP A 7 -4.31 13.48 3.31
N PRO A 8 -4.25 12.72 2.21
CA PRO A 8 -3.83 11.33 2.25
C PRO A 8 -2.35 11.23 2.62
N VAL A 9 -2.01 10.28 3.49
CA VAL A 9 -0.62 9.99 3.87
C VAL A 9 0.15 9.51 2.64
N GLN A 10 1.23 10.23 2.31
CA GLN A 10 2.01 10.00 1.09
C GLN A 10 3.18 9.02 1.30
N PRO A 11 3.67 8.36 0.24
CA PRO A 11 4.89 7.55 0.30
C PRO A 11 6.10 8.35 0.79
N VAL A 12 7.01 7.67 1.48
CA VAL A 12 8.27 8.28 1.91
C VAL A 12 9.10 8.73 0.71
N SER A 13 9.58 9.98 0.76
CA SER A 13 10.41 10.55 -0.30
C SER A 13 11.67 9.73 -0.51
N GLY A 14 11.97 9.41 -1.78
CA GLY A 14 13.21 8.74 -2.19
C GLY A 14 14.49 9.54 -1.89
N LYS A 15 14.37 10.83 -1.59
CA LYS A 15 15.49 11.70 -1.17
C LYS A 15 15.82 11.57 0.31
N LEU A 16 14.84 11.15 1.12
CA LEU A 16 15.00 10.94 2.57
C LEU A 16 15.39 9.50 2.87
N VAL A 17 14.73 8.54 2.21
CA VAL A 17 15.02 7.12 2.33
C VAL A 17 15.31 6.56 0.94
N PRO A 18 16.46 5.91 0.72
CA PRO A 18 16.77 5.33 -0.59
C PRO A 18 15.74 4.28 -0.97
N ARG A 19 15.45 4.16 -2.27
CA ARG A 19 14.34 3.33 -2.77
C ARG A 19 14.48 1.83 -2.49
N TYR A 20 15.69 1.36 -2.17
CA TYR A 20 15.98 -0.03 -1.82
C TYR A 20 15.82 -0.33 -0.31
N ALA A 21 15.43 0.65 0.51
CA ALA A 21 15.27 0.51 1.95
C ALA A 21 13.82 0.80 2.40
N GLY A 22 13.48 0.33 3.60
CA GLY A 22 12.16 0.48 4.21
C GLY A 22 11.18 -0.63 3.82
N PRO A 23 9.91 -0.53 4.25
CA PRO A 23 8.87 -1.51 3.94
C PRO A 23 8.64 -1.66 2.44
N SER A 24 8.54 -2.91 1.98
CA SER A 24 8.30 -3.27 0.58
C SER A 24 6.81 -3.32 0.24
N THR A 25 6.06 -2.28 0.60
CA THR A 25 4.63 -2.17 0.29
C THR A 25 4.42 -1.73 -1.16
N PHE A 26 3.19 -1.90 -1.68
CA PHE A 26 2.85 -1.43 -3.02
C PHE A 26 3.08 0.08 -3.14
N ALA A 27 3.87 0.49 -4.14
CA ALA A 27 4.27 1.89 -4.36
C ALA A 27 4.87 2.62 -3.14
N ARG A 28 5.32 1.89 -2.11
CA ARG A 28 5.79 2.43 -0.82
C ARG A 28 4.72 3.24 -0.07
N LEU A 29 3.45 2.89 -0.25
CA LEU A 29 2.33 3.44 0.53
C LEU A 29 2.37 2.92 1.98
N PRO A 30 1.78 3.63 2.95
CA PRO A 30 1.61 3.13 4.31
C PRO A 30 0.80 1.83 4.34
N GLU A 31 1.04 0.98 5.35
CA GLU A 31 0.18 -0.17 5.63
C GLU A 31 -1.10 0.25 6.37
N LEU A 32 -2.12 -0.59 6.39
CA LEU A 32 -3.38 -0.30 7.11
C LEU A 32 -3.18 -0.03 8.61
N ARG A 33 -2.14 -0.63 9.23
CA ARG A 33 -1.81 -0.38 10.64
C ARG A 33 -1.18 0.99 10.89
N ASP A 34 -0.72 1.67 9.84
CA ASP A 34 -0.03 2.96 9.91
C ASP A 34 -1.00 4.14 9.75
N VAL A 35 -2.28 3.87 9.48
CA VAL A 35 -3.32 4.88 9.26
C VAL A 35 -4.56 4.60 10.10
N GLU A 36 -5.21 5.65 10.60
CA GLU A 36 -6.47 5.52 11.36
C GLU A 36 -7.66 5.18 10.44
N HIS A 37 -7.61 5.66 9.19
CA HIS A 37 -8.67 5.51 8.21
C HIS A 37 -8.08 5.25 6.81
N CYS A 38 -8.80 4.49 6.00
CA CYS A 38 -8.38 4.13 4.64
C CYS A 38 -9.60 4.10 3.70
N ASP A 39 -9.65 5.03 2.75
CA ASP A 39 -10.71 5.07 1.72
C ASP A 39 -10.51 4.04 0.61
N VAL A 40 -9.25 3.76 0.24
CA VAL A 40 -8.88 2.85 -0.85
C VAL A 40 -7.70 1.98 -0.41
N ALA A 41 -7.89 0.66 -0.46
CA ALA A 41 -6.86 -0.32 -0.15
C ALA A 41 -6.38 -1.05 -1.41
N ILE A 42 -5.09 -1.37 -1.45
CA ILE A 42 -4.49 -2.25 -2.46
C ILE A 42 -4.21 -3.58 -1.77
N ILE A 43 -4.81 -4.65 -2.28
CA ILE A 43 -4.72 -5.99 -1.68
C ILE A 43 -4.08 -6.92 -2.69
N GLY A 44 -2.95 -7.53 -2.31
CA GLY A 44 -2.38 -8.65 -3.03
C GLY A 44 -3.14 -9.93 -2.68
N VAL A 45 -3.61 -10.66 -3.69
CA VAL A 45 -4.16 -12.01 -3.51
C VAL A 45 -3.18 -12.98 -4.18
N PRO A 46 -2.22 -13.56 -3.43
CA PRO A 46 -1.25 -14.50 -3.98
C PRO A 46 -1.91 -15.87 -4.14
N PHE A 47 -2.76 -15.97 -5.18
CA PHE A 47 -3.55 -17.16 -5.45
C PHE A 47 -3.36 -17.59 -6.90
N ASP A 48 -2.91 -18.83 -7.07
CA ASP A 48 -2.60 -19.44 -8.35
C ASP A 48 -3.32 -20.79 -8.56
N ALA A 49 -4.18 -21.23 -7.62
CA ALA A 49 -4.76 -22.59 -7.68
C ALA A 49 -5.72 -22.84 -8.87
N GLY A 50 -6.06 -21.81 -9.64
CA GLY A 50 -6.85 -21.93 -10.87
C GLY A 50 -6.03 -22.13 -12.15
N THR A 51 -4.69 -22.20 -12.08
CA THR A 51 -3.85 -22.32 -13.27
C THR A 51 -3.93 -23.71 -13.88
N SER A 52 -4.22 -23.78 -15.19
CA SER A 52 -4.28 -25.05 -15.94
C SER A 52 -2.92 -25.62 -16.35
N TYR A 53 -1.85 -24.83 -16.19
CA TYR A 53 -0.46 -25.20 -16.46
C TYR A 53 0.45 -24.44 -15.47
N ARG A 54 1.71 -24.10 -15.83
CA ARG A 54 2.69 -23.44 -14.94
C ARG A 54 2.05 -22.28 -14.15
N PRO A 55 1.96 -22.40 -12.81
CA PRO A 55 1.58 -21.31 -11.92
C PRO A 55 2.66 -20.23 -11.85
#